data_AF-A0A9D2EV69-F1
#
_entry.id   AF-A0A9D2EV69-F1
#
_cell.length_a   1.000
_cell.length_b   1.000
_cell.length_c   1.000
_cell.angle_alpha   90.00
_cell.angle_beta   90.00
_cell.angle_gamma   90.00
#
_symmetry.space_group_name_H-M   'P 1'
#
loop_
_entity.id
_entity.type
_entity.pdbx_description
1 polymer ?
#
loop_
_entity_poly.entity_id
_entity_poly.type
_entity_poly.pdbx_seq_one_letter_code
_entity_poly.pdbx_strand_id
1 'polypeptide(L)'
;MCCGCGALWRLAGLGGPASGWESSENSAAPQTEQVTEETGTETGAETNPEAAGEEILPARYDYREQGRCPAAGSQGELGTCWAFATMLAMESSLLPEESYDFSEDHISLHNSFGMPQDMGGDYTMAMAYLLAWQGPVLEEQDPYGDGVSPDGLAPVRHVQEIRILDDKDYDAIKRTVYDCGGVQTSLYIAQEDAENGDLYYRPDTYAYYYNGEKRSNHDVVIIGWDDAYPRGNFNMDPGMDGAFLCMNSWGTEFGDAGLFYVSYGDINIGKHSLAYTGIEAPDNYTSIYQTDLCGWLGQLGYGDEEAYFANVYTAEGDERLDAVGFYATGPGTEYEIYVIRGVGEEGRFRLESPAASGSFRYSGYYTVPLETPEMLNEGERFAVAVHIRTPGAVHPVAIEYQSSESTFSAQVDISDGEGYISADGRNWSGTEEAQNSNVCLKAYTSAGQQ
;
A
#
# COMPACT_ATOMS: atom_id res chain seq x y z
N MET A 1 9.73 22.96 19.32
CA MET A 1 10.63 21.82 19.65
C MET A 1 9.89 20.55 19.27
N CYS A 2 9.88 20.18 17.99
CA CYS A 2 9.35 18.89 17.54
C CYS A 2 10.53 17.96 17.24
N CYS A 3 10.51 16.79 17.88
CA CYS A 3 11.56 15.79 17.89
C CYS A 3 11.58 14.99 16.58
N GLY A 4 12.78 14.61 16.16
CA GLY A 4 13.02 13.90 14.90
C GLY A 4 12.40 12.50 14.87
N CYS A 5 11.62 12.24 13.84
CA CYS A 5 11.29 10.91 13.37
C CYS A 5 12.55 10.21 12.86
N GLY A 6 12.87 9.09 13.49
CA GLY A 6 14.04 8.27 13.16
C GLY A 6 13.90 6.91 13.81
N ALA A 7 12.90 6.14 13.41
CA ALA A 7 12.79 4.75 13.80
C ALA A 7 13.96 3.95 13.17
N LEU A 8 14.66 3.23 14.04
CA LEU A 8 15.85 2.44 13.74
C LEU A 8 15.45 1.09 13.14
N TRP A 9 15.57 0.94 11.82
CA TRP A 9 15.63 -0.39 11.20
C TRP A 9 17.01 -1.00 11.50
N ARG A 10 17.09 -1.89 12.49
CA ARG A 10 18.23 -2.81 12.65
C ARG A 10 17.82 -4.16 12.09
N LEU A 11 18.24 -4.44 10.86
CA LEU A 11 18.37 -5.79 10.32
C LEU A 11 19.35 -6.57 11.21
N ALA A 12 18.83 -7.48 12.02
CA ALA A 12 19.63 -8.46 12.74
C ALA A 12 20.05 -9.57 11.76
N GLY A 13 21.11 -9.31 10.99
CA GLY A 13 21.80 -10.34 10.22
C GLY A 13 22.56 -11.29 11.13
N LEU A 14 22.11 -12.54 11.22
CA LEU A 14 22.91 -13.65 11.75
C LEU A 14 23.68 -14.30 10.60
N GLY A 15 24.89 -13.81 10.37
CA GLY A 15 25.89 -14.48 9.53
C GLY A 15 26.62 -15.58 10.30
N GLY A 16 26.74 -16.75 9.69
CA GLY A 16 27.63 -17.83 10.10
C GLY A 16 27.85 -18.81 8.94
N PRO A 17 29.09 -19.29 8.69
CA PRO A 17 29.55 -19.59 7.33
C PRO A 17 29.42 -21.07 6.96
N ALA A 18 29.21 -21.35 5.67
CA ALA A 18 29.50 -22.67 5.10
C ALA A 18 30.22 -22.52 3.75
N SER A 19 31.46 -23.01 3.78
CA SER A 19 32.43 -23.12 2.71
C SER A 19 32.02 -24.13 1.62
N GLY A 20 32.24 -23.75 0.36
CA GLY A 20 32.79 -24.57 -0.72
C GLY A 20 31.95 -25.74 -1.25
N TRP A 21 31.73 -25.76 -2.56
CA TRP A 21 32.22 -26.80 -3.49
C TRP A 21 32.04 -26.36 -4.95
N GLU A 22 33.03 -26.70 -5.76
CA GLU A 22 33.17 -26.37 -7.19
C GLU A 22 32.42 -27.35 -8.11
N SER A 23 31.95 -26.78 -9.24
CA SER A 23 31.90 -27.35 -10.61
C SER A 23 31.07 -28.60 -10.91
N SER A 24 30.16 -28.52 -11.89
CA SER A 24 30.48 -28.78 -13.31
C SER A 24 29.22 -28.79 -14.18
N GLU A 25 29.36 -28.18 -15.36
CA GLU A 25 28.43 -28.22 -16.48
C GLU A 25 28.31 -29.65 -17.05
N ASN A 26 27.13 -30.06 -17.53
CA ASN A 26 27.02 -30.52 -18.92
C ASN A 26 25.57 -30.56 -19.45
N SER A 27 25.49 -30.19 -20.71
CA SER A 27 24.39 -30.16 -21.67
C SER A 27 23.64 -31.47 -21.97
N ALA A 28 22.39 -31.33 -22.40
CA ALA A 28 21.88 -31.72 -23.74
C ALA A 28 20.47 -32.35 -23.70
N ALA A 29 19.55 -31.71 -24.44
CA ALA A 29 18.23 -32.21 -24.79
C ALA A 29 18.29 -33.43 -25.73
N PRO A 30 17.14 -34.10 -25.95
CA PRO A 30 16.59 -34.03 -27.29
C PRO A 30 15.07 -33.83 -27.35
N GLN A 31 14.67 -33.21 -28.46
CA GLN A 31 13.31 -32.98 -28.95
C GLN A 31 12.58 -34.29 -29.26
N THR A 32 11.25 -34.28 -29.06
CA THR A 32 10.32 -35.00 -29.95
C THR A 32 8.98 -34.25 -29.96
N GLU A 33 8.58 -33.79 -31.15
CA GLU A 33 7.22 -33.36 -31.48
C GLU A 33 6.30 -34.58 -31.54
N GLN A 34 5.06 -34.46 -31.06
CA GLN A 34 3.90 -35.08 -31.70
C GLN A 34 2.63 -34.28 -31.45
N VAL A 35 1.92 -34.05 -32.55
CA VAL A 35 0.66 -33.30 -32.73
C VAL A 35 -0.53 -34.17 -32.34
N THR A 36 -1.53 -33.61 -31.65
CA THR A 36 -2.95 -34.02 -31.80
C THR A 36 -3.87 -32.83 -31.59
N GLU A 37 -4.73 -32.60 -32.59
CA GLU A 37 -5.92 -31.73 -32.58
C GLU A 37 -6.93 -32.19 -31.51
N GLU A 38 -7.64 -31.26 -30.86
CA GLU A 38 -9.08 -31.08 -31.10
C GLU A 38 -9.74 -30.01 -30.19
N THR A 39 -10.69 -29.31 -30.83
CA THR A 39 -11.88 -28.65 -30.26
C THR A 39 -11.69 -27.41 -29.39
N GLY A 40 -11.83 -26.25 -30.04
CA GLY A 40 -12.05 -24.97 -29.39
C GLY A 40 -13.42 -24.89 -28.72
N THR A 41 -13.40 -24.67 -27.41
CA THR A 41 -14.45 -23.99 -26.67
C THR A 41 -13.93 -22.58 -26.37
N GLU A 42 -14.65 -21.57 -26.87
CA GLU A 42 -14.39 -20.16 -26.60
C GLU A 42 -14.49 -19.91 -25.10
N THR A 43 -13.33 -19.81 -24.44
CA THR A 43 -13.21 -19.25 -23.09
C THR A 43 -13.06 -17.75 -23.22
N GLY A 44 -13.93 -17.00 -22.54
CA GLY A 44 -13.80 -15.57 -22.35
C GLY A 44 -12.58 -15.29 -21.49
N ALA A 45 -11.42 -15.13 -22.13
CA ALA A 45 -10.30 -14.43 -21.53
C ALA A 45 -10.68 -12.95 -21.51
N GLU A 46 -10.87 -12.39 -20.32
CA GLU A 46 -10.86 -10.94 -20.17
C GLU A 46 -9.47 -10.45 -20.62
N THR A 47 -9.49 -9.76 -21.74
CA THR A 47 -8.33 -9.13 -22.34
C THR A 47 -7.82 -8.07 -21.38
N ASN A 48 -6.58 -8.22 -20.93
CA ASN A 48 -5.78 -7.13 -20.37
C ASN A 48 -5.96 -5.86 -21.24
N PRO A 49 -6.57 -4.77 -20.74
CA PRO A 49 -6.89 -3.61 -21.58
C PRO A 49 -5.66 -2.87 -22.11
N GLU A 50 -4.46 -3.15 -21.61
CA GLU A 50 -3.28 -2.30 -21.84
C GLU A 50 -2.22 -2.89 -22.76
N ALA A 51 -2.62 -3.74 -23.71
CA ALA A 51 -1.83 -3.95 -24.94
C ALA A 51 -2.23 -2.96 -26.06
N ALA A 52 -2.96 -1.89 -25.74
CA ALA A 52 -3.13 -0.72 -26.60
C ALA A 52 -1.89 0.17 -26.42
N GLY A 53 -1.21 0.52 -27.53
CA GLY A 53 0.11 1.18 -27.51
C GLY A 53 0.21 2.32 -26.49
N GLU A 54 1.24 2.27 -25.64
CA GLU A 54 1.45 3.22 -24.55
C GLU A 54 1.27 4.66 -25.05
N GLU A 55 0.21 5.32 -24.59
CA GLU A 55 -0.03 6.73 -24.89
C GLU A 55 1.17 7.53 -24.36
N ILE A 56 1.82 8.28 -25.25
CA ILE A 56 2.97 9.11 -24.87
C ILE A 56 2.44 10.22 -23.94
N LEU A 57 2.89 10.21 -22.68
CA LEU A 57 2.52 11.24 -21.71
C LEU A 57 2.99 12.63 -22.19
N PRO A 58 2.22 13.69 -21.90
CA PRO A 58 2.64 15.04 -22.24
C PRO A 58 3.88 15.45 -21.44
N ALA A 59 4.73 16.32 -22.02
CA ALA A 59 5.92 16.84 -21.32
C ALA A 59 5.58 17.70 -20.09
N ARG A 60 4.33 18.17 -19.99
CA ARG A 60 3.79 18.90 -18.85
C ARG A 60 2.37 18.43 -18.61
N TYR A 61 2.05 18.20 -17.35
CA TYR A 61 0.71 17.83 -16.90
C TYR A 61 0.41 18.51 -15.58
N ASP A 62 -0.83 18.95 -15.43
CA ASP A 62 -1.34 19.57 -14.23
C ASP A 62 -2.78 19.09 -14.07
N TYR A 63 -3.03 18.19 -13.12
CA TYR A 63 -4.34 17.56 -13.02
C TYR A 63 -5.46 18.53 -12.62
N ARG A 64 -5.12 19.77 -12.24
CA ARG A 64 -6.07 20.82 -11.87
C ARG A 64 -6.82 21.28 -13.11
N GLU A 65 -6.13 21.27 -14.25
CA GLU A 65 -6.72 21.53 -15.57
C GLU A 65 -7.77 20.47 -15.96
N GLN A 66 -7.73 19.30 -15.30
CA GLN A 66 -8.71 18.22 -15.45
C GLN A 66 -9.77 18.18 -14.33
N GLY A 67 -9.76 19.15 -13.40
CA GLY A 67 -10.70 19.19 -12.28
C GLY A 67 -10.39 18.21 -11.14
N ARG A 68 -9.18 17.64 -11.08
CA ARG A 68 -8.76 16.64 -10.07
C ARG A 68 -8.07 17.25 -8.85
N CYS A 69 -8.31 18.53 -8.56
CA CYS A 69 -7.64 19.23 -7.47
C CYS A 69 -8.51 19.26 -6.21
N PRO A 70 -8.15 18.54 -5.15
CA PRO A 70 -8.77 18.75 -3.85
C PRO A 70 -8.42 20.12 -3.28
N ALA A 71 -9.14 20.54 -2.24
CA ALA A 71 -8.81 21.75 -1.50
C ALA A 71 -7.52 21.52 -0.69
N ALA A 72 -6.61 22.49 -0.69
CA ALA A 72 -5.40 22.39 0.12
C ALA A 72 -5.74 22.47 1.61
N GLY A 73 -5.47 21.38 2.35
CA GLY A 73 -5.60 21.33 3.80
C GLY A 73 -4.48 22.06 4.55
N SER A 74 -4.65 22.22 5.86
CA SER A 74 -3.67 22.88 6.74
C SER A 74 -3.47 22.11 8.04
N GLN A 75 -2.36 21.37 8.13
CA GLN A 75 -2.03 20.56 9.30
C GLN A 75 -1.69 21.38 10.56
N GLY A 76 -1.40 22.67 10.41
CA GLY A 76 -1.00 23.54 11.52
C GLY A 76 0.31 23.07 12.16
N GLU A 77 0.30 22.95 13.49
CA GLU A 77 1.49 22.54 14.28
C GLU A 77 1.58 21.02 14.54
N LEU A 78 0.61 20.24 14.03
CA LEU A 78 0.52 18.79 14.26
C LEU A 78 1.41 17.99 13.28
N GLY A 79 1.84 16.81 13.72
CA GLY A 79 2.69 15.88 12.97
C GLY A 79 1.95 15.04 11.93
N THR A 80 0.92 15.58 11.27
CA THR A 80 -0.10 14.83 10.52
C THR A 80 0.04 14.94 9.00
N CYS A 81 1.19 15.39 8.48
CA CYS A 81 1.42 15.48 7.02
C CYS A 81 1.11 14.18 6.26
N TRP A 82 1.38 13.03 6.87
CA TRP A 82 1.08 11.70 6.33
C TRP A 82 -0.44 11.47 6.15
N ALA A 83 -1.27 11.97 7.08
CA ALA A 83 -2.72 11.89 7.00
C ALA A 83 -3.26 12.79 5.88
N PHE A 84 -2.79 14.03 5.78
CA PHE A 84 -3.15 14.94 4.69
C PHE A 84 -2.72 14.39 3.33
N ALA A 85 -1.48 13.91 3.20
CA ALA A 85 -1.02 13.37 1.93
C ALA A 85 -1.81 12.13 1.51
N THR A 86 -2.24 11.31 2.48
CA THR A 86 -3.15 10.17 2.25
C THR A 86 -4.51 10.65 1.72
N MET A 87 -5.18 11.54 2.44
CA MET A 87 -6.53 12.00 2.09
C MET A 87 -6.55 12.77 0.77
N LEU A 88 -5.61 13.70 0.58
CA LEU A 88 -5.47 14.46 -0.67
C LEU A 88 -5.22 13.54 -1.88
N ALA A 89 -4.35 12.52 -1.74
CA ALA A 89 -4.12 11.55 -2.80
C ALA A 89 -5.43 10.78 -3.11
N MET A 90 -6.14 10.32 -2.08
CA MET A 90 -7.38 9.56 -2.24
C MET A 90 -8.52 10.39 -2.86
N GLU A 91 -8.71 11.64 -2.42
CA GLU A 91 -9.70 12.57 -2.96
C GLU A 91 -9.41 12.89 -4.43
N SER A 92 -8.14 13.14 -4.76
CA SER A 92 -7.74 13.43 -6.14
C SER A 92 -7.97 12.26 -7.08
N SER A 93 -7.92 11.01 -6.58
CA SER A 93 -8.24 9.82 -7.37
C SER A 93 -9.72 9.70 -7.70
N LEU A 94 -10.61 10.23 -6.84
CA LEU A 94 -12.06 10.21 -7.01
C LEU A 94 -12.58 11.37 -7.86
N LEU A 95 -11.86 12.50 -7.90
CA LEU A 95 -12.22 13.66 -8.70
C LEU A 95 -11.94 13.43 -10.20
N PRO A 96 -12.74 14.04 -11.10
CA PRO A 96 -13.90 14.91 -10.82
C PRO A 96 -15.24 14.18 -10.62
N GLU A 97 -15.26 12.85 -10.72
CA GLU A 97 -16.48 12.03 -10.70
C GLU A 97 -17.20 12.10 -9.35
N GLU A 98 -16.43 11.99 -8.27
CA GLU A 98 -16.92 12.08 -6.90
C GLU A 98 -16.06 13.04 -6.10
N SER A 99 -16.72 13.90 -5.31
CA SER A 99 -16.05 14.89 -4.46
C SER A 99 -16.25 14.52 -3.01
N TYR A 100 -15.14 14.32 -2.30
CA TYR A 100 -15.10 14.08 -0.87
C TYR A 100 -14.16 15.06 -0.20
N ASP A 101 -14.39 15.24 1.10
CA ASP A 101 -13.55 15.98 2.04
C ASP A 101 -13.39 15.04 3.24
N PHE A 102 -12.30 14.28 3.25
CA PHE A 102 -12.06 13.22 4.22
C PHE A 102 -11.35 13.77 5.45
N SER A 103 -11.69 13.23 6.63
CA SER A 103 -11.08 13.69 7.88
C SER A 103 -9.65 13.15 8.06
N GLU A 104 -8.68 14.07 8.07
CA GLU A 104 -7.33 13.74 8.55
C GLU A 104 -7.27 13.49 10.05
N ASP A 105 -8.19 14.08 10.83
CA ASP A 105 -8.20 13.92 12.29
C ASP A 105 -8.49 12.47 12.65
N HIS A 106 -9.51 11.88 12.02
CA HIS A 106 -9.94 10.52 12.33
C HIS A 106 -8.84 9.49 12.09
N ILE A 107 -8.17 9.50 10.92
CA ILE A 107 -7.06 8.58 10.64
C ILE A 107 -5.90 8.77 11.61
N SER A 108 -5.64 10.02 12.03
CA SER A 108 -4.52 10.33 12.91
C SER A 108 -4.79 9.99 14.38
N LEU A 109 -6.06 9.96 14.82
CA LEU A 109 -6.45 9.67 16.20
C LEU A 109 -6.96 8.22 16.40
N HIS A 110 -7.54 7.59 15.37
CA HIS A 110 -8.04 6.21 15.40
C HIS A 110 -7.08 5.19 14.75
N ASN A 111 -5.81 5.53 14.56
CA ASN A 111 -4.83 4.57 14.07
C ASN A 111 -4.63 3.39 15.04
N SER A 112 -4.58 2.17 14.52
CA SER A 112 -4.38 0.93 15.30
C SER A 112 -3.06 0.87 16.07
N PHE A 113 -2.11 1.74 15.74
CA PHE A 113 -0.78 1.78 16.33
C PHE A 113 -0.78 2.48 17.70
N GLY A 114 -1.89 3.13 18.07
CA GLY A 114 -2.00 3.92 19.30
C GLY A 114 -1.03 5.10 19.34
N MET A 115 -0.63 5.61 18.16
CA MET A 115 0.30 6.74 18.07
C MET A 115 -0.43 8.07 18.20
N PRO A 116 0.06 8.98 19.05
CA PRO A 116 -0.48 10.33 19.12
C PRO A 116 -0.01 11.18 17.92
N GLN A 117 -0.82 12.17 17.54
CA GLN A 117 -0.58 13.06 16.38
C GLN A 117 0.77 13.79 16.40
N ASP A 118 1.36 14.04 17.57
CA ASP A 118 2.63 14.75 17.73
C ASP A 118 3.87 13.89 17.43
N MET A 119 3.71 12.56 17.38
CA MET A 119 4.77 11.61 17.09
C MET A 119 5.06 11.41 15.60
N GLY A 120 4.24 12.00 14.72
CA GLY A 120 4.30 11.75 13.30
C GLY A 120 3.59 10.45 12.90
N GLY A 121 3.69 10.10 11.63
CA GLY A 121 3.18 8.84 11.10
C GLY A 121 3.89 8.44 9.82
N ASP A 122 3.47 7.31 9.26
CA ASP A 122 4.06 6.69 8.08
C ASP A 122 2.94 6.18 7.17
N TYR A 123 3.19 6.06 5.87
CA TYR A 123 2.23 5.53 4.91
C TYR A 123 1.72 4.14 5.29
N THR A 124 2.54 3.33 5.97
CA THR A 124 2.13 2.01 6.48
C THR A 124 0.96 2.10 7.47
N MET A 125 0.93 3.16 8.30
CA MET A 125 -0.20 3.41 9.20
C MET A 125 -1.45 3.78 8.43
N ALA A 126 -1.30 4.59 7.38
CA ALA A 126 -2.41 4.97 6.53
C ALA A 126 -3.01 3.78 5.78
N MET A 127 -2.15 2.93 5.21
CA MET A 127 -2.55 1.69 4.57
C MET A 127 -3.33 0.81 5.55
N ALA A 128 -2.80 0.57 6.75
CA ALA A 128 -3.46 -0.28 7.74
C ALA A 128 -4.85 0.25 8.13
N TYR A 129 -4.98 1.56 8.40
CA TYR A 129 -6.26 2.20 8.74
C TYR A 129 -7.31 2.03 7.63
N LEU A 130 -6.93 2.33 6.38
CA LEU A 130 -7.84 2.26 5.23
C LEU A 130 -8.23 0.82 4.89
N LEU A 131 -7.26 -0.10 4.90
CA LEU A 131 -7.46 -1.51 4.54
C LEU A 131 -8.17 -2.31 5.64
N ALA A 132 -8.15 -1.81 6.88
CA ALA A 132 -8.96 -2.34 7.98
C ALA A 132 -10.40 -1.80 8.00
N TRP A 133 -10.77 -0.95 7.04
CA TRP A 133 -12.06 -0.24 6.97
C TRP A 133 -12.38 0.56 8.24
N GLN A 134 -11.36 1.13 8.87
CA GLN A 134 -11.55 2.09 9.97
C GLN A 134 -11.96 3.48 9.44
N GLY A 135 -11.87 3.69 8.14
CA GLY A 135 -12.39 4.84 7.41
C GLY A 135 -12.06 4.78 5.91
N PRO A 136 -12.00 5.93 5.23
CA PRO A 136 -12.07 7.28 5.79
C PRO A 136 -13.50 7.66 6.22
N VAL A 137 -13.59 8.66 7.09
CA VAL A 137 -14.84 9.37 7.43
C VAL A 137 -14.77 10.78 6.82
N LEU A 138 -15.87 11.53 6.87
CA LEU A 138 -15.90 12.90 6.33
C LEU A 138 -15.36 13.91 7.35
N GLU A 139 -14.71 14.96 6.86
CA GLU A 139 -14.26 16.12 7.65
C GLU A 139 -15.42 16.77 8.42
N GLU A 140 -16.64 16.79 7.87
CA GLU A 140 -17.82 17.31 8.58
C GLU A 140 -18.26 16.44 9.79
N GLN A 141 -17.83 15.17 9.83
CA GLN A 141 -18.13 14.24 10.93
C GLN A 141 -17.05 14.28 12.01
N ASP A 142 -15.80 14.53 11.62
CA ASP A 142 -14.65 14.60 12.52
C ASP A 142 -13.70 15.75 12.10
N PRO A 143 -14.00 17.00 12.51
CA PRO A 143 -13.29 18.18 12.02
C PRO A 143 -11.86 18.30 12.54
N TYR A 144 -10.93 18.61 11.64
CA TYR A 144 -9.51 18.65 11.94
C TYR A 144 -9.10 19.67 13.01
N GLY A 145 -8.32 19.21 13.98
CA GLY A 145 -7.59 20.07 14.92
C GLY A 145 -8.44 20.69 16.03
N ASP A 146 -9.68 20.23 16.25
CA ASP A 146 -10.49 20.63 17.39
C ASP A 146 -10.18 19.83 18.68
N GLY A 147 -9.41 18.74 18.53
CA GLY A 147 -8.96 17.86 19.61
C GLY A 147 -10.02 16.83 20.05
N VAL A 148 -11.03 16.58 19.23
CA VAL A 148 -12.14 15.67 19.49
C VAL A 148 -12.35 14.77 18.28
N SER A 149 -12.20 13.46 18.47
CA SER A 149 -12.52 12.47 17.44
C SER A 149 -13.63 11.52 17.93
N PRO A 150 -14.83 11.53 17.30
CA PRO A 150 -15.95 10.71 17.74
C PRO A 150 -15.78 9.21 17.46
N ASP A 151 -16.05 8.37 18.47
CA ASP A 151 -16.12 6.92 18.30
C ASP A 151 -17.30 6.47 17.41
N GLY A 152 -17.11 5.37 16.67
CA GLY A 152 -18.18 4.65 15.99
C GLY A 152 -18.65 5.29 14.68
N LEU A 153 -17.87 6.19 14.10
CA LEU A 153 -18.07 6.66 12.73
C LEU A 153 -17.81 5.52 11.73
N ALA A 154 -18.60 5.45 10.68
CA ALA A 154 -18.50 4.42 9.66
C ALA A 154 -17.76 4.95 8.41
N PRO A 155 -16.93 4.13 7.75
CA PRO A 155 -16.26 4.51 6.52
C PRO A 155 -17.25 4.91 5.43
N VAL A 156 -16.95 5.99 4.70
CA VAL A 156 -17.76 6.42 3.53
C VAL A 156 -17.27 5.82 2.21
N ARG A 157 -16.07 5.23 2.21
CA ARG A 157 -15.44 4.52 1.10
C ARG A 157 -14.59 3.37 1.64
N HIS A 158 -14.40 2.34 0.82
CA HIS A 158 -13.50 1.22 1.13
C HIS A 158 -12.34 1.22 0.14
N VAL A 159 -11.12 1.18 0.66
CA VAL A 159 -9.93 1.01 -0.18
C VAL A 159 -9.68 -0.48 -0.40
N GLN A 160 -9.53 -0.87 -1.66
CA GLN A 160 -9.35 -2.25 -2.13
C GLN A 160 -8.06 -2.44 -2.93
N GLU A 161 -7.45 -1.37 -3.42
CA GLU A 161 -6.14 -1.44 -4.08
C GLU A 161 -5.28 -0.21 -3.76
N ILE A 162 -4.07 -0.49 -3.26
CA ILE A 162 -3.02 0.50 -3.03
C ILE A 162 -1.77 0.02 -3.77
N ARG A 163 -1.22 0.85 -4.65
CA ARG A 163 0.03 0.56 -5.36
C ARG A 163 1.18 1.31 -4.71
N ILE A 164 2.28 0.62 -4.47
CA ILE A 164 3.56 1.19 -4.08
C ILE A 164 4.47 1.13 -5.32
N LEU A 165 4.82 2.31 -5.84
CA LEU A 165 5.62 2.46 -7.05
C LEU A 165 7.11 2.36 -6.69
N ASP A 166 7.89 1.80 -7.62
CA ASP A 166 9.32 1.56 -7.42
C ASP A 166 10.11 2.87 -7.22
N ASP A 167 11.23 2.77 -6.49
CA ASP A 167 12.11 3.89 -6.14
C ASP A 167 12.47 4.71 -7.39
N LYS A 168 11.99 5.96 -7.42
CA LYS A 168 12.24 6.95 -8.47
C LYS A 168 11.85 6.48 -9.88
N ASP A 169 10.88 5.57 -9.99
CA ASP A 169 10.23 5.27 -11.28
C ASP A 169 9.32 6.44 -11.69
N TYR A 170 9.93 7.49 -12.22
CA TYR A 170 9.24 8.72 -12.61
C TYR A 170 8.26 8.49 -13.76
N ASP A 171 8.47 7.48 -14.60
CA ASP A 171 7.53 7.14 -15.66
C ASP A 171 6.28 6.48 -15.07
N ALA A 172 6.42 5.55 -14.12
CA ALA A 172 5.28 4.98 -13.40
C ALA A 172 4.56 6.02 -12.53
N ILE A 173 5.29 6.92 -11.86
CA ILE A 173 4.69 8.01 -11.07
C ILE A 173 3.87 8.92 -11.99
N LYS A 174 4.44 9.41 -13.10
CA LYS A 174 3.72 10.29 -14.04
C LYS A 174 2.51 9.60 -14.64
N ARG A 175 2.65 8.31 -15.03
CA ARG A 175 1.53 7.51 -15.54
C ARG A 175 0.40 7.42 -14.51
N THR A 176 0.75 7.09 -13.26
CA THR A 176 -0.22 6.98 -12.17
C THR A 176 -0.89 8.32 -11.87
N VAL A 177 -0.14 9.42 -11.89
CA VAL A 177 -0.69 10.78 -11.76
C VAL A 177 -1.67 11.14 -12.88
N TYR A 178 -1.36 10.69 -14.09
CA TYR A 178 -2.19 10.93 -15.27
C TYR A 178 -3.49 10.10 -15.21
N ASP A 179 -3.38 8.80 -14.97
CA ASP A 179 -4.49 7.85 -15.05
C ASP A 179 -5.32 7.85 -13.76
N CYS A 180 -4.66 7.76 -12.61
CA CYS A 180 -5.31 7.41 -11.35
C CYS A 180 -5.55 8.60 -10.42
N GLY A 181 -4.75 9.65 -10.46
CA GLY A 181 -4.81 10.76 -9.50
C GLY A 181 -3.51 10.93 -8.72
N GLY A 182 -3.53 11.73 -7.67
CA GLY A 182 -2.35 12.14 -6.92
C GLY A 182 -1.56 10.97 -6.34
N VAL A 183 -0.23 11.08 -6.36
CA VAL A 183 0.69 10.09 -5.79
C VAL A 183 1.33 10.67 -4.54
N GLN A 184 1.09 10.07 -3.37
CA GLN A 184 1.76 10.44 -2.13
C GLN A 184 3.26 10.19 -2.27
N THR A 185 4.08 11.10 -1.74
CA THR A 185 5.53 10.92 -1.66
C THR A 185 6.14 11.67 -0.48
N SER A 186 7.35 11.29 -0.10
CA SER A 186 8.04 11.84 1.07
C SER A 186 9.24 12.72 0.69
N LEU A 187 9.36 13.86 1.34
CA LEU A 187 10.45 14.81 1.20
C LEU A 187 11.19 15.01 2.51
N TYR A 188 12.44 15.47 2.41
CA TYR A 188 13.07 16.16 3.53
C TYR A 188 12.83 17.66 3.33
N ILE A 189 12.17 18.29 4.29
CA ILE A 189 11.98 19.73 4.39
C ILE A 189 12.88 20.27 5.50
N ALA A 190 13.80 21.17 5.15
CA ALA A 190 14.60 21.89 6.12
C ALA A 190 13.72 22.87 6.91
N GLN A 191 13.81 22.82 8.24
CA GLN A 191 13.07 23.75 9.11
C GLN A 191 13.55 25.19 8.90
N GLU A 192 12.64 26.16 8.96
CA GLU A 192 12.95 27.60 8.76
C GLU A 192 14.04 28.12 9.72
N ASP A 193 14.08 27.63 10.96
CA ASP A 193 15.09 27.98 11.96
C ASP A 193 16.44 27.28 11.77
N ALA A 194 16.55 26.33 10.83
CA ALA A 194 17.83 25.75 10.47
C ALA A 194 18.61 26.78 9.65
N GLU A 195 19.94 26.84 9.83
CA GLU A 195 20.85 27.76 9.11
C GLU A 195 20.71 27.71 7.57
N ASN A 196 19.96 26.73 7.04
CA ASN A 196 19.83 26.38 5.64
C ASN A 196 18.37 26.33 5.12
N GLY A 197 17.34 26.74 5.88
CA GLY A 197 15.93 26.66 5.46
C GLY A 197 15.66 27.31 4.09
N ASP A 198 16.15 28.53 3.92
CA ASP A 198 16.06 29.31 2.67
C ASP A 198 16.96 28.77 1.53
N LEU A 199 17.86 27.82 1.80
CA LEU A 199 18.77 27.30 0.74
C LEU A 199 18.05 26.40 -0.25
N TYR A 200 17.07 25.63 0.22
CA TYR A 200 16.43 24.58 -0.56
C TYR A 200 15.13 25.04 -1.21
N TYR A 201 14.44 26.02 -0.61
CA TYR A 201 13.18 26.56 -1.11
C TYR A 201 13.36 27.98 -1.66
N ARG A 202 12.87 28.23 -2.87
CA ARG A 202 12.83 29.57 -3.48
C ARG A 202 11.41 30.12 -3.48
N PRO A 203 11.09 31.14 -2.66
CA PRO A 203 9.74 31.70 -2.57
C PRO A 203 9.27 32.39 -3.86
N ASP A 204 10.15 33.01 -4.64
CA ASP A 204 9.77 33.76 -5.86
C ASP A 204 9.13 32.88 -6.94
N THR A 205 9.47 31.59 -6.94
CA THR A 205 9.07 30.61 -7.95
C THR A 205 8.47 29.35 -7.33
N TYR A 206 8.26 29.36 -6.02
CA TYR A 206 7.73 28.23 -5.24
C TYR A 206 8.44 26.91 -5.57
N ALA A 207 9.79 26.92 -5.59
CA ALA A 207 10.58 25.82 -6.10
C ALA A 207 11.50 25.24 -5.02
N TYR A 208 11.46 23.92 -4.85
CA TYR A 208 12.20 23.17 -3.84
C TYR A 208 13.18 22.18 -4.48
N TYR A 209 14.39 22.11 -3.93
CA TYR A 209 15.37 21.11 -4.31
C TYR A 209 16.31 20.80 -3.16
N TYR A 210 16.22 19.57 -2.61
CA TYR A 210 17.13 19.06 -1.60
C TYR A 210 18.15 18.05 -2.17
N ASN A 211 19.44 18.33 -1.94
CA ASN A 211 20.57 17.53 -2.43
C ASN A 211 21.48 16.98 -1.32
N GLY A 212 20.99 16.96 -0.08
CA GLY A 212 21.76 16.46 1.06
C GLY A 212 21.58 14.96 1.30
N GLU A 213 21.77 14.53 2.53
CA GLU A 213 21.75 13.10 2.94
C GLU A 213 20.67 12.80 4.00
N LYS A 214 19.85 13.79 4.36
CA LYS A 214 18.80 13.61 5.38
C LYS A 214 17.64 12.80 4.80
N ARG A 215 17.14 11.91 5.65
CA ARG A 215 15.90 11.16 5.41
C ARG A 215 14.71 12.11 5.41
N SER A 216 13.65 11.70 4.72
CA SER A 216 12.39 12.41 4.67
C SER A 216 11.79 12.64 6.07
N ASN A 217 11.07 13.75 6.22
CA ASN A 217 10.38 14.17 7.44
C ASN A 217 9.02 14.83 7.15
N HIS A 218 8.56 14.80 5.89
CA HIS A 218 7.33 15.44 5.45
C HIS A 218 6.76 14.70 4.24
N ASP A 219 5.45 14.53 4.19
CA ASP A 219 4.75 13.93 3.06
C ASP A 219 3.98 15.00 2.26
N VAL A 220 3.93 14.80 0.94
CA VAL A 220 3.22 15.65 -0.03
C VAL A 220 2.58 14.78 -1.10
N VAL A 221 1.74 15.37 -1.94
CA VAL A 221 1.13 14.67 -3.08
C VAL A 221 1.70 15.21 -4.38
N ILE A 222 2.19 14.36 -5.26
CA ILE A 222 2.54 14.70 -6.64
C ILE A 222 1.25 14.79 -7.44
N ILE A 223 1.02 15.94 -8.07
CA ILE A 223 -0.23 16.28 -8.77
C ILE A 223 -0.05 16.58 -10.25
N GLY A 224 1.20 16.59 -10.70
CA GLY A 224 1.56 16.95 -12.06
C GLY A 224 3.06 17.06 -12.22
N TRP A 225 3.50 17.48 -13.39
CA TRP A 225 4.90 17.66 -13.72
C TRP A 225 5.11 18.66 -14.85
N ASP A 226 6.33 19.17 -14.97
CA ASP A 226 6.79 19.96 -16.11
C ASP A 226 8.25 19.59 -16.40
N ASP A 227 8.48 18.83 -17.47
CA ASP A 227 9.81 18.36 -17.89
C ASP A 227 10.74 19.48 -18.36
N ALA A 228 10.17 20.65 -18.68
CA ALA A 228 10.92 21.83 -19.07
C ALA A 228 10.98 22.88 -17.96
N TYR A 229 10.59 22.55 -16.72
CA TYR A 229 10.65 23.48 -15.60
C TYR A 229 12.09 24.00 -15.42
N PRO A 230 12.34 25.32 -15.59
CA PRO A 230 13.71 25.81 -15.66
C PRO A 230 14.48 25.57 -14.36
N ARG A 231 15.65 24.95 -14.46
CA ARG A 231 16.54 24.74 -13.30
C ARG A 231 16.96 26.03 -12.60
N GLY A 232 16.93 27.15 -13.33
CA GLY A 232 17.18 28.49 -12.80
C GLY A 232 16.10 29.02 -11.85
N ASN A 233 14.97 28.31 -11.71
CA ASN A 233 13.95 28.59 -10.71
C ASN A 233 14.30 28.01 -9.34
N PHE A 234 15.30 27.15 -9.20
CA PHE A 234 15.75 26.67 -7.88
C PHE A 234 16.84 27.60 -7.31
N ASN A 235 16.99 27.62 -5.98
CA ASN A 235 18.08 28.37 -5.32
C ASN A 235 19.44 27.71 -5.54
N MET A 236 19.46 26.39 -5.63
CA MET A 236 20.64 25.60 -6.00
C MET A 236 20.41 24.96 -7.37
N ASP A 237 21.47 24.80 -8.17
CA ASP A 237 21.39 24.17 -9.49
C ASP A 237 21.19 22.64 -9.34
N PRO A 238 20.03 22.08 -9.74
CA PRO A 238 19.83 20.63 -9.77
C PRO A 238 20.60 19.94 -10.89
N GLY A 239 21.23 20.69 -11.81
CA GLY A 239 21.98 20.14 -12.94
C GLY A 239 21.10 19.75 -14.14
N MET A 240 19.77 19.88 -14.02
CA MET A 240 18.79 19.52 -15.04
C MET A 240 17.52 20.37 -14.92
N ASP A 241 16.85 20.64 -16.04
CA ASP A 241 15.47 21.14 -16.02
C ASP A 241 14.54 19.98 -15.64
N GLY A 242 13.32 20.31 -15.20
CA GLY A 242 12.29 19.33 -14.88
C GLY A 242 11.92 19.28 -13.39
N ALA A 243 10.63 19.23 -13.12
CA ALA A 243 10.10 19.19 -11.76
C ALA A 243 8.72 18.50 -11.69
N PHE A 244 8.45 17.87 -10.56
CA PHE A 244 7.09 17.54 -10.16
C PHE A 244 6.39 18.78 -9.61
N LEU A 245 5.09 18.91 -9.86
CA LEU A 245 4.21 19.84 -9.15
C LEU A 245 3.60 19.07 -7.97
N CYS A 246 3.81 19.58 -6.76
CA CYS A 246 3.35 18.93 -5.54
C CYS A 246 2.35 19.81 -4.79
N MET A 247 1.38 19.17 -4.14
CA MET A 247 0.46 19.76 -3.18
C MET A 247 0.92 19.49 -1.75
N ASN A 248 0.90 20.54 -0.95
CA ASN A 248 1.32 20.53 0.44
C ASN A 248 0.13 20.69 1.40
N SER A 249 0.35 20.42 2.68
CA SER A 249 -0.62 20.47 3.77
C SER A 249 -0.40 21.65 4.72
N TRP A 250 0.13 22.77 4.23
CA TRP A 250 0.38 24.00 5.03
C TRP A 250 -0.55 25.15 4.69
N GLY A 251 -1.73 24.84 4.14
CA GLY A 251 -2.73 25.80 3.74
C GLY A 251 -2.37 26.59 2.47
N THR A 252 -3.30 27.44 2.05
CA THR A 252 -3.21 28.18 0.79
C THR A 252 -2.22 29.34 0.80
N GLU A 253 -1.72 29.74 1.97
CA GLU A 253 -0.72 30.81 2.07
C GLU A 253 0.70 30.32 1.72
N PHE A 254 0.93 29.00 1.77
CA PHE A 254 2.18 28.42 1.32
C PHE A 254 2.23 28.33 -0.21
N GLY A 255 3.38 28.65 -0.81
CA GLY A 255 3.61 28.41 -2.23
C GLY A 255 2.63 29.15 -3.15
N ASP A 256 2.22 28.49 -4.22
CA ASP A 256 1.13 28.89 -5.10
C ASP A 256 -0.17 28.23 -4.64
N ALA A 257 -0.87 28.84 -3.67
CA ALA A 257 -2.12 28.30 -3.12
C ALA A 257 -2.00 26.86 -2.55
N GLY A 258 -0.92 26.58 -1.83
CA GLY A 258 -0.59 25.27 -1.27
C GLY A 258 0.32 24.42 -2.16
N LEU A 259 0.70 24.92 -3.34
CA LEU A 259 1.46 24.17 -4.34
C LEU A 259 2.88 24.66 -4.50
N PHE A 260 3.77 23.76 -4.91
CA PHE A 260 5.17 24.08 -5.16
C PHE A 260 5.80 23.05 -6.11
N TYR A 261 6.88 23.44 -6.78
CA TYR A 261 7.64 22.57 -7.66
C TYR A 261 8.77 21.88 -6.89
N VAL A 262 8.95 20.58 -7.09
CA VAL A 262 10.07 19.81 -6.56
C VAL A 262 10.91 19.29 -7.73
N SER A 263 12.20 19.64 -7.75
CA SER A 263 13.12 19.19 -8.79
C SER A 263 13.17 17.66 -8.90
N TYR A 264 13.24 17.12 -10.12
CA TYR A 264 13.56 15.70 -10.33
C TYR A 264 14.92 15.28 -9.74
N GLY A 265 15.82 16.25 -9.53
CA GLY A 265 17.10 16.01 -8.88
C GLY A 265 17.01 15.82 -7.36
N ASP A 266 15.87 16.12 -6.73
CA ASP A 266 15.70 15.99 -5.28
C ASP A 266 15.98 14.55 -4.83
N ILE A 267 16.75 14.38 -3.75
CA ILE A 267 17.22 13.06 -3.34
C ILE A 267 16.11 12.18 -2.74
N ASN A 268 14.96 12.72 -2.36
CA ASN A 268 13.88 12.01 -1.69
C ASN A 268 12.61 11.87 -2.55
N ILE A 269 12.31 12.84 -3.43
CA ILE A 269 11.11 12.78 -4.28
C ILE A 269 11.03 11.47 -5.08
N GLY A 270 9.89 10.78 -4.95
CA GLY A 270 9.60 9.55 -5.66
C GLY A 270 10.25 8.28 -5.09
N LYS A 271 10.98 8.35 -3.96
CA LYS A 271 11.56 7.15 -3.31
C LYS A 271 10.51 6.26 -2.64
N HIS A 272 9.54 6.90 -2.00
CA HIS A 272 8.36 6.27 -1.43
C HIS A 272 7.18 6.91 -2.12
N SER A 273 6.44 6.11 -2.88
CA SER A 273 5.40 6.59 -3.78
C SER A 273 4.19 5.68 -3.67
N LEU A 274 3.06 6.21 -3.20
CA LEU A 274 1.83 5.46 -3.01
C LEU A 274 0.68 6.05 -3.81
N ALA A 275 -0.15 5.16 -4.37
CA ALA A 275 -1.35 5.51 -5.10
C ALA A 275 -2.54 4.65 -4.66
N TYR A 276 -3.63 5.31 -4.31
CA TYR A 276 -4.90 4.69 -3.95
C TYR A 276 -5.72 4.54 -5.23
N THR A 277 -5.83 3.31 -5.72
CA THR A 277 -6.28 3.02 -7.10
C THR A 277 -7.55 2.18 -7.17
N GLY A 278 -7.87 1.47 -6.09
CA GLY A 278 -9.15 0.81 -5.88
C GLY A 278 -9.84 1.47 -4.70
N ILE A 279 -10.72 2.43 -4.97
CA ILE A 279 -11.54 3.09 -3.96
C ILE A 279 -13.00 2.83 -4.35
N GLU A 280 -13.69 2.07 -3.51
CA GLU A 280 -15.01 1.54 -3.81
C GLU A 280 -16.07 2.06 -2.84
N ALA A 281 -17.33 1.96 -3.26
CA ALA A 281 -18.47 2.23 -2.39
C ALA A 281 -18.46 1.27 -1.18
N PRO A 282 -18.93 1.72 0.00
CA PRO A 282 -18.84 0.94 1.23
C PRO A 282 -19.84 -0.24 1.28
N ASP A 283 -20.68 -0.42 0.25
CA ASP A 283 -21.61 -1.52 0.10
C ASP A 283 -21.09 -2.62 -0.86
N ASN A 284 -19.83 -2.54 -1.28
CA ASN A 284 -19.15 -3.55 -2.11
C ASN A 284 -19.08 -4.93 -1.45
N TYR A 285 -19.01 -4.96 -0.12
CA TYR A 285 -19.00 -6.15 0.72
C TYR A 285 -19.75 -5.83 2.02
N THR A 286 -20.28 -6.87 2.68
CA THR A 286 -21.00 -6.74 3.96
C THR A 286 -20.06 -6.87 5.16
N SER A 287 -19.08 -7.77 5.09
CA SER A 287 -18.16 -8.06 6.20
C SER A 287 -16.73 -8.24 5.71
N ILE A 288 -15.79 -7.96 6.61
CA ILE A 288 -14.36 -8.22 6.45
C ILE A 288 -13.87 -9.07 7.62
N TYR A 289 -13.25 -10.21 7.31
CA TYR A 289 -12.58 -11.07 8.27
C TYR A 289 -11.08 -10.78 8.20
N GLN A 290 -10.52 -10.33 9.31
CA GLN A 290 -9.14 -9.85 9.39
C GLN A 290 -8.63 -9.94 10.83
N THR A 291 -7.31 -10.03 10.97
CA THR A 291 -6.60 -10.09 12.26
C THR A 291 -5.29 -9.30 12.13
N ASP A 292 -5.27 -8.27 11.29
CA ASP A 292 -4.06 -7.52 10.93
C ASP A 292 -4.32 -6.02 10.91
N LEU A 293 -4.79 -5.48 12.04
CA LEU A 293 -5.21 -4.07 12.14
C LEU A 293 -4.05 -3.06 12.01
N CYS A 294 -2.80 -3.49 12.24
CA CYS A 294 -1.60 -2.70 11.97
C CYS A 294 -0.97 -3.04 10.61
N GLY A 295 -1.49 -4.04 9.89
CA GLY A 295 -1.11 -4.36 8.53
C GLY A 295 0.36 -4.74 8.37
N TRP A 296 0.98 -4.31 7.27
CA TRP A 296 2.30 -4.78 6.88
C TRP A 296 3.43 -4.12 7.69
N LEU A 297 3.86 -4.79 8.78
CA LEU A 297 5.00 -4.37 9.62
C LEU A 297 6.26 -5.20 9.43
N GLY A 298 6.11 -6.45 8.99
CA GLY A 298 7.21 -7.37 8.79
C GLY A 298 6.93 -8.34 7.66
N GLN A 299 7.85 -9.28 7.48
CA GLN A 299 7.73 -10.32 6.46
C GLN A 299 8.15 -11.68 7.01
N LEU A 300 7.49 -12.73 6.54
CA LEU A 300 7.86 -14.13 6.76
C LEU A 300 8.14 -14.85 5.43
N GLY A 301 8.89 -15.93 5.52
CA GLY A 301 9.16 -16.84 4.42
C GLY A 301 10.33 -17.77 4.74
N TYR A 302 10.76 -18.53 3.75
CA TYR A 302 11.71 -19.64 3.93
C TYR A 302 13.08 -19.37 3.32
N GLY A 303 13.43 -18.10 3.09
CA GLY A 303 14.63 -17.75 2.33
C GLY A 303 14.48 -18.06 0.84
N ASP A 304 13.24 -18.02 0.36
CA ASP A 304 12.80 -18.36 -0.99
C ASP A 304 11.81 -17.28 -1.44
N GLU A 305 11.69 -17.08 -2.76
CA GLU A 305 10.74 -16.14 -3.35
C GLU A 305 9.30 -16.66 -3.30
N GLU A 306 9.12 -17.96 -3.02
CA GLU A 306 7.84 -18.64 -2.88
C GLU A 306 7.51 -18.97 -1.41
N ALA A 307 6.24 -18.81 -1.04
CA ALA A 307 5.70 -19.32 0.22
C ALA A 307 4.19 -19.53 0.12
N TYR A 308 3.65 -20.27 1.09
CA TYR A 308 2.22 -20.41 1.30
C TYR A 308 1.86 -19.80 2.65
N PHE A 309 0.75 -19.08 2.72
CA PHE A 309 0.21 -18.57 3.97
C PHE A 309 -1.31 -18.69 3.99
N ALA A 310 -1.90 -18.75 5.18
CA ALA A 310 -3.33 -18.95 5.34
C ALA A 310 -3.82 -18.35 6.66
N ASN A 311 -5.10 -17.97 6.69
CA ASN A 311 -5.84 -17.64 7.90
C ASN A 311 -7.11 -18.47 7.96
N VAL A 312 -7.48 -18.88 9.16
CA VAL A 312 -8.76 -19.53 9.46
C VAL A 312 -9.69 -18.53 10.12
N TYR A 313 -10.93 -18.46 9.64
CA TYR A 313 -11.99 -17.62 10.16
C TYR A 313 -13.23 -18.45 10.48
N THR A 314 -14.17 -17.85 11.19
CA THR A 314 -15.49 -18.41 11.47
C THR A 314 -16.55 -17.48 10.91
N ALA A 315 -17.39 -17.96 10.01
CA ALA A 315 -18.47 -17.18 9.42
C ALA A 315 -19.47 -16.71 10.49
N GLU A 316 -19.79 -15.42 10.51
CA GLU A 316 -20.73 -14.81 11.47
C GLU A 316 -22.20 -14.97 11.06
N GLY A 317 -22.46 -15.42 9.83
CA GLY A 317 -23.79 -15.61 9.28
C GLY A 317 -23.76 -16.49 8.03
N ASP A 318 -24.95 -16.71 7.45
CA ASP A 318 -25.05 -17.30 6.12
C ASP A 318 -24.62 -16.24 5.09
N GLU A 319 -23.43 -16.43 4.52
CA GLU A 319 -22.74 -15.42 3.72
C GLU A 319 -22.06 -16.02 2.50
N ARG A 320 -21.61 -15.16 1.60
CA ARG A 320 -20.88 -15.54 0.40
C ARG A 320 -19.50 -14.90 0.44
N LEU A 321 -18.46 -15.72 0.44
CA LEU A 321 -17.07 -15.27 0.30
C LEU A 321 -16.83 -14.83 -1.14
N ASP A 322 -16.59 -13.53 -1.32
CA ASP A 322 -16.52 -12.89 -2.63
C ASP A 322 -15.09 -12.52 -3.04
N ALA A 323 -14.24 -12.16 -2.08
CA ALA A 323 -12.88 -11.74 -2.38
C ALA A 323 -11.89 -12.02 -1.25
N VAL A 324 -10.61 -11.96 -1.59
CA VAL A 324 -9.47 -12.18 -0.68
C VAL A 324 -8.46 -11.06 -0.89
N GLY A 325 -8.04 -10.42 0.20
CA GLY A 325 -7.07 -9.33 0.12
C GLY A 325 -5.77 -9.61 0.86
N PHE A 326 -4.65 -9.26 0.24
CA PHE A 326 -3.32 -9.48 0.76
C PHE A 326 -2.31 -8.54 0.10
N TYR A 327 -1.10 -8.48 0.68
CA TYR A 327 -0.03 -7.61 0.19
C TYR A 327 0.85 -8.32 -0.84
N ALA A 328 1.11 -7.64 -1.94
CA ALA A 328 2.22 -7.94 -2.83
C ALA A 328 3.48 -7.23 -2.31
N THR A 329 4.44 -7.99 -1.81
CA THR A 329 5.63 -7.46 -1.15
C THR A 329 6.73 -6.96 -2.09
N GLY A 330 6.52 -7.14 -3.40
CA GLY A 330 7.44 -6.72 -4.46
C GLY A 330 6.73 -6.64 -5.83
N PRO A 331 7.32 -5.98 -6.83
CA PRO A 331 6.76 -5.92 -8.17
C PRO A 331 6.79 -7.29 -8.85
N GLY A 332 5.82 -7.54 -9.74
CA GLY A 332 5.70 -8.81 -10.46
C GLY A 332 5.29 -9.99 -9.57
N THR A 333 4.68 -9.74 -8.42
CA THR A 333 4.19 -10.80 -7.52
C THR A 333 3.12 -11.63 -8.20
N GLU A 334 3.29 -12.95 -8.23
CA GLU A 334 2.30 -13.91 -8.71
C GLU A 334 1.59 -14.58 -7.52
N TYR A 335 0.34 -15.00 -7.71
CA TYR A 335 -0.44 -15.62 -6.66
C TYR A 335 -1.41 -16.69 -7.16
N GLU A 336 -1.73 -17.63 -6.26
CA GLU A 336 -2.87 -18.52 -6.36
C GLU A 336 -3.61 -18.52 -5.01
N ILE A 337 -4.92 -18.26 -5.03
CA ILE A 337 -5.79 -18.24 -3.85
C ILE A 337 -6.55 -19.56 -3.76
N TYR A 338 -6.70 -20.09 -2.55
CA TYR A 338 -7.41 -21.31 -2.23
C TYR A 338 -8.42 -21.04 -1.12
N VAL A 339 -9.62 -21.60 -1.24
CA VAL A 339 -10.66 -21.54 -0.22
C VAL A 339 -10.91 -22.94 0.32
N ILE A 340 -10.90 -23.10 1.64
CA ILE A 340 -11.14 -24.37 2.30
C ILE A 340 -12.27 -24.23 3.30
N ARG A 341 -13.28 -25.08 3.17
CA ARG A 341 -14.47 -25.08 4.02
C ARG A 341 -14.42 -26.16 5.09
N GLY A 342 -15.16 -25.95 6.18
CA GLY A 342 -15.31 -26.94 7.25
C GLY A 342 -14.00 -27.29 7.97
N VAL A 343 -13.14 -26.30 8.21
CA VAL A 343 -11.86 -26.50 8.89
C VAL A 343 -12.10 -26.97 10.33
N GLY A 344 -11.56 -28.13 10.69
CA GLY A 344 -11.70 -28.68 12.04
C GLY A 344 -10.78 -28.00 13.07
N GLU A 345 -11.02 -28.28 14.36
CA GLU A 345 -10.28 -27.68 15.49
C GLU A 345 -8.76 -27.94 15.49
N GLU A 346 -8.27 -28.94 14.74
CA GLU A 346 -6.83 -29.21 14.63
C GLU A 346 -6.10 -28.30 13.62
N GLY A 347 -6.78 -27.35 12.95
CA GLY A 347 -6.14 -26.41 12.01
C GLY A 347 -5.50 -27.10 10.80
N ARG A 348 -5.97 -28.29 10.43
CA ARG A 348 -5.43 -29.09 9.33
C ARG A 348 -6.34 -29.03 8.12
N PHE A 349 -5.90 -28.35 7.08
CA PHE A 349 -6.56 -28.29 5.78
C PHE A 349 -5.60 -28.71 4.65
N ARG A 350 -6.17 -28.97 3.47
CA ARG A 350 -5.44 -29.29 2.25
C ARG A 350 -5.87 -28.34 1.15
N LEU A 351 -4.90 -27.92 0.36
CA LEU A 351 -5.16 -27.12 -0.84
C LEU A 351 -5.66 -28.05 -1.95
N GLU A 352 -6.77 -27.67 -2.58
CA GLU A 352 -7.34 -28.36 -3.75
C GLU A 352 -7.00 -27.57 -5.02
N SER A 353 -8.00 -27.18 -5.81
CA SER A 353 -7.82 -26.26 -6.94
C SER A 353 -7.82 -24.81 -6.47
N PRO A 354 -7.04 -23.92 -7.11
CA PRO A 354 -7.12 -22.49 -6.83
C PRO A 354 -8.50 -21.94 -7.21
N ALA A 355 -9.02 -21.04 -6.38
CA ALA A 355 -10.25 -20.29 -6.58
C ALA A 355 -10.04 -19.00 -7.40
N ALA A 356 -8.80 -18.52 -7.46
CA ALA A 356 -8.34 -17.42 -8.31
C ALA A 356 -6.81 -17.49 -8.45
N SER A 357 -6.26 -16.95 -9.52
CA SER A 357 -4.82 -16.78 -9.70
C SER A 357 -4.51 -15.59 -10.60
N GLY A 358 -3.29 -15.06 -10.50
CA GLY A 358 -2.89 -13.91 -11.29
C GLY A 358 -1.54 -13.35 -10.89
N SER A 359 -1.29 -12.11 -11.29
CA SER A 359 -0.08 -11.38 -10.90
C SER A 359 -0.33 -9.88 -10.78
N PHE A 360 0.52 -9.23 -10.00
CA PHE A 360 0.50 -7.79 -9.77
C PHE A 360 1.77 -7.17 -10.30
N ARG A 361 1.62 -6.10 -11.09
CA ARG A 361 2.76 -5.35 -11.63
C ARG A 361 3.55 -4.64 -10.53
N TYR A 362 2.85 -4.00 -9.59
CA TYR A 362 3.45 -3.18 -8.54
C TYR A 362 3.37 -3.87 -7.19
N SER A 363 4.26 -3.50 -6.28
CA SER A 363 4.09 -3.80 -4.84
C SER A 363 2.84 -3.11 -4.32
N GLY A 364 2.28 -3.56 -3.19
CA GLY A 364 1.12 -2.91 -2.59
C GLY A 364 0.13 -3.86 -1.93
N TYR A 365 -1.13 -3.45 -1.87
CA TYR A 365 -2.24 -4.25 -1.39
C TYR A 365 -3.29 -4.41 -2.48
N TYR A 366 -3.85 -5.61 -2.59
CA TYR A 366 -4.83 -5.96 -3.60
C TYR A 366 -5.93 -6.83 -3.00
N THR A 367 -7.18 -6.49 -3.30
CA THR A 367 -8.35 -7.35 -3.09
C THR A 367 -8.69 -8.06 -4.38
N VAL A 368 -8.60 -9.39 -4.36
CA VAL A 368 -8.83 -10.25 -5.53
C VAL A 368 -10.22 -10.86 -5.44
N PRO A 369 -11.15 -10.53 -6.37
CA PRO A 369 -12.42 -11.23 -6.49
C PRO A 369 -12.22 -12.71 -6.83
N LEU A 370 -13.01 -13.58 -6.21
CA LEU A 370 -13.04 -14.99 -6.53
C LEU A 370 -13.84 -15.24 -7.81
N GLU A 371 -13.33 -16.09 -8.71
CA GLU A 371 -14.02 -16.43 -9.95
C GLU A 371 -15.39 -17.09 -9.68
N THR A 372 -15.43 -17.93 -8.65
CA THR A 372 -16.64 -18.55 -8.12
C THR A 372 -16.71 -18.28 -6.62
N PRO A 373 -17.60 -17.39 -6.17
CA PRO A 373 -17.79 -17.14 -4.75
C PRO A 373 -18.24 -18.39 -3.99
N GLU A 374 -17.80 -18.52 -2.74
CA GLU A 374 -18.07 -19.69 -1.90
C GLU A 374 -19.15 -19.39 -0.85
N MET A 375 -20.16 -20.25 -0.74
CA MET A 375 -21.24 -20.09 0.24
C MET A 375 -20.82 -20.65 1.59
N LEU A 376 -20.85 -19.82 2.63
CA LEU A 376 -20.52 -20.18 4.01
C LEU A 376 -21.81 -20.22 4.85
N ASN A 377 -21.88 -21.18 5.77
CA ASN A 377 -22.98 -21.22 6.74
C ASN A 377 -22.57 -20.51 8.03
N GLU A 378 -23.53 -19.95 8.77
CA GLU A 378 -23.27 -19.38 10.10
C GLU A 378 -22.52 -20.37 11.02
N GLY A 379 -21.42 -19.91 11.61
CA GLY A 379 -20.56 -20.71 12.48
C GLY A 379 -19.65 -21.70 11.76
N GLU A 380 -19.68 -21.75 10.42
CA GLU A 380 -18.76 -22.56 9.64
C GLU A 380 -17.35 -21.96 9.71
N ARG A 381 -16.38 -22.81 10.08
CA ARG A 381 -14.96 -22.46 9.99
C ARG A 381 -14.46 -22.66 8.56
N PHE A 382 -13.79 -21.65 8.02
CA PHE A 382 -13.20 -21.69 6.70
C PHE A 382 -11.78 -21.13 6.73
N ALA A 383 -10.92 -21.59 5.83
CA ALA A 383 -9.61 -21.01 5.60
C ALA A 383 -9.55 -20.36 4.22
N VAL A 384 -8.82 -19.27 4.17
CA VAL A 384 -8.27 -18.75 2.92
C VAL A 384 -6.77 -18.98 2.96
N ALA A 385 -6.21 -19.48 1.86
CA ALA A 385 -4.78 -19.68 1.71
C ALA A 385 -4.30 -19.07 0.40
N VAL A 386 -3.06 -18.60 0.39
CA VAL A 386 -2.40 -18.01 -0.77
C VAL A 386 -1.06 -18.68 -0.96
N HIS A 387 -0.82 -19.17 -2.17
CA HIS A 387 0.53 -19.43 -2.67
C HIS A 387 1.01 -18.16 -3.34
N ILE A 388 2.13 -17.60 -2.89
CA ILE A 388 2.68 -16.35 -3.39
C ILE A 388 4.09 -16.57 -3.91
N ARG A 389 4.41 -15.93 -5.03
CA ARG A 389 5.77 -15.83 -5.58
C ARG A 389 6.10 -14.37 -5.82
N THR A 390 7.08 -13.84 -5.08
CA THR A 390 7.54 -12.45 -5.26
C THR A 390 8.98 -12.46 -5.76
N PRO A 391 9.24 -12.14 -7.04
CA PRO A 391 10.58 -12.22 -7.62
C PRO A 391 11.66 -11.55 -6.77
N GLY A 392 12.69 -12.31 -6.40
CA GLY A 392 13.83 -11.81 -5.62
C GLY A 392 13.56 -11.55 -4.13
N ALA A 393 12.36 -11.84 -3.62
CA ALA A 393 12.07 -11.80 -2.19
C ALA A 393 12.75 -12.95 -1.45
N VAL A 394 13.06 -12.71 -0.17
CA VAL A 394 13.56 -13.73 0.78
C VAL A 394 12.42 -14.19 1.71
N HIS A 395 11.49 -13.27 1.96
CA HIS A 395 10.34 -13.41 2.84
C HIS A 395 9.13 -12.74 2.15
N PRO A 396 8.36 -13.46 1.30
CA PRO A 396 7.34 -12.83 0.46
C PRO A 396 6.01 -12.55 1.19
N VAL A 397 5.80 -13.09 2.40
CA VAL A 397 4.53 -12.99 3.13
C VAL A 397 4.54 -11.78 4.06
N ALA A 398 3.63 -10.83 3.87
CA ALA A 398 3.45 -9.72 4.80
C ALA A 398 2.80 -10.15 6.12
N ILE A 399 3.29 -9.60 7.23
CA ILE A 399 2.78 -9.85 8.58
C ILE A 399 2.70 -8.57 9.40
N GLU A 400 1.84 -8.57 10.42
CA GLU A 400 2.06 -7.76 11.62
C GLU A 400 2.71 -8.60 12.71
N TYR A 401 3.57 -8.00 13.52
CA TYR A 401 4.21 -8.69 14.63
C TYR A 401 4.19 -7.83 15.87
N GLN A 402 4.15 -8.48 17.03
CA GLN A 402 4.22 -7.79 18.30
C GLN A 402 5.68 -7.67 18.77
N SER A 403 6.09 -6.45 19.11
CA SER A 403 7.38 -6.22 19.77
C SER A 403 7.31 -5.03 20.71
N SER A 404 7.67 -5.26 21.97
CA SER A 404 7.73 -4.22 23.01
C SER A 404 8.86 -3.22 22.82
N GLU A 405 9.82 -3.51 21.92
CA GLU A 405 10.98 -2.65 21.65
C GLU A 405 10.69 -1.59 20.58
N SER A 406 9.57 -1.69 19.87
CA SER A 406 9.16 -0.74 18.83
C SER A 406 7.76 -0.21 19.14
N THR A 407 7.62 1.11 19.15
CA THR A 407 6.33 1.78 19.36
C THR A 407 5.30 1.45 18.28
N PHE A 408 5.74 1.10 17.06
CA PHE A 408 4.88 0.72 15.94
C PHE A 408 4.29 -0.69 16.06
N SER A 409 4.90 -1.56 16.84
CA SER A 409 4.49 -2.96 17.01
C SER A 409 4.02 -3.27 18.44
N ALA A 410 3.95 -2.24 19.30
CA ALA A 410 3.64 -2.42 20.71
C ALA A 410 2.15 -2.68 20.95
N GLN A 411 1.27 -2.19 20.07
CA GLN A 411 -0.19 -2.33 20.17
C GLN A 411 -0.76 -3.47 19.31
N VAL A 412 0.08 -4.18 18.56
CA VAL A 412 -0.36 -5.33 17.76
C VAL A 412 -0.92 -6.41 18.70
N ASP A 413 -2.13 -6.88 18.40
CA ASP A 413 -2.77 -8.02 19.05
C ASP A 413 -2.57 -9.24 18.15
N ILE A 414 -1.80 -10.24 18.61
CA ILE A 414 -1.60 -11.50 17.88
C ILE A 414 -2.49 -12.63 18.41
N SER A 415 -3.39 -12.33 19.35
CA SER A 415 -4.22 -13.34 20.01
C SER A 415 -5.57 -13.57 19.33
N ASP A 416 -5.92 -12.71 18.37
CA ASP A 416 -7.10 -12.78 17.52
C ASP A 416 -6.88 -13.62 16.25
N GLY A 417 -5.62 -13.91 15.90
CA GLY A 417 -5.19 -14.68 14.73
C GLY A 417 -5.33 -16.21 14.86
N GLU A 418 -5.59 -16.86 13.72
CA GLU A 418 -5.37 -18.29 13.51
C GLU A 418 -4.67 -18.49 12.16
N GLY A 419 -3.45 -17.96 12.08
CA GLY A 419 -2.63 -17.87 10.89
C GLY A 419 -1.61 -18.99 10.76
N TYR A 420 -1.28 -19.32 9.52
CA TYR A 420 -0.35 -20.39 9.18
C TYR A 420 0.57 -19.98 8.04
N ILE A 421 1.79 -20.53 8.06
CA ILE A 421 2.75 -20.44 6.97
C ILE A 421 3.28 -21.83 6.59
N SER A 422 3.55 -22.05 5.31
CA SER A 422 4.07 -23.31 4.78
C SER A 422 5.02 -23.08 3.60
N ALA A 423 6.05 -23.93 3.50
CA ALA A 423 6.99 -23.93 2.37
C ALA A 423 6.49 -24.80 1.20
N ASP A 424 5.56 -25.72 1.43
CA ASP A 424 5.16 -26.75 0.45
C ASP A 424 3.64 -26.89 0.27
N GLY A 425 2.85 -26.01 0.91
CA GLY A 425 1.39 -26.02 0.89
C GLY A 425 0.76 -27.23 1.60
N ARG A 426 1.56 -28.04 2.32
CA ARG A 426 1.12 -29.30 2.95
C ARG A 426 1.41 -29.33 4.44
N ASN A 427 2.58 -28.85 4.83
CA ASN A 427 3.05 -28.81 6.22
C ASN A 427 2.98 -27.37 6.72
N TRP A 428 2.01 -27.10 7.57
CA TRP A 428 1.70 -25.75 8.06
C TRP A 428 2.22 -25.55 9.48
N SER A 429 2.77 -24.36 9.75
CA SER A 429 3.17 -23.90 11.07
C SER A 429 2.32 -22.71 11.46
N GLY A 430 1.75 -22.71 12.67
CA GLY A 430 1.02 -21.55 13.20
C GLY A 430 1.95 -20.34 13.37
N THR A 431 1.51 -19.16 12.99
CA THR A 431 2.36 -17.94 12.99
C THR A 431 2.37 -17.23 14.34
N GLU A 432 1.27 -17.26 15.06
CA GLU A 432 1.11 -16.60 16.36
C GLU A 432 2.03 -17.24 17.39
N GLU A 433 1.98 -18.58 17.51
CA GLU A 433 2.79 -19.32 18.47
C GLU A 433 4.27 -19.41 18.07
N ALA A 434 4.57 -19.58 16.78
CA ALA A 434 5.94 -19.84 16.33
C ALA A 434 6.73 -18.56 16.04
N GLN A 435 6.06 -17.47 15.64
CA GLN A 435 6.69 -16.24 15.14
C GLN A 435 6.22 -14.97 15.87
N ASN A 436 5.22 -15.04 16.77
CA ASN A 436 4.59 -13.88 17.41
C ASN A 436 4.06 -12.86 16.39
N SER A 437 3.33 -13.35 15.39
CA SER A 437 2.83 -12.55 14.27
C SER A 437 1.51 -13.09 13.72
N ASN A 438 0.68 -12.20 13.19
CA ASN A 438 -0.47 -12.52 12.35
C ASN A 438 -0.09 -12.34 10.87
N VAL A 439 -0.57 -13.23 9.98
CA VAL A 439 -0.41 -13.01 8.53
C VAL A 439 -1.41 -11.97 8.03
N CYS A 440 -0.94 -11.07 7.16
CA CYS A 440 -1.77 -10.04 6.55
C CYS A 440 -2.59 -10.62 5.39
N LEU A 441 -3.67 -11.29 5.75
CA LEU A 441 -4.62 -11.90 4.84
C LEU A 441 -6.02 -11.52 5.32
N LYS A 442 -6.88 -11.10 4.39
CA LYS A 442 -8.26 -10.70 4.66
C LYS A 442 -9.23 -11.45 3.76
N ALA A 443 -10.42 -11.72 4.27
CA ALA A 443 -11.51 -12.34 3.51
C ALA A 443 -12.74 -11.43 3.54
N TYR A 444 -13.32 -11.19 2.36
CA TYR A 444 -14.44 -10.27 2.17
C TYR A 444 -15.69 -11.03 1.78
N THR A 445 -16.79 -10.80 2.51
CA THR A 445 -18.04 -11.51 2.30
C THR A 445 -19.20 -10.55 2.06
N SER A 446 -20.20 -11.03 1.32
CA SER A 446 -21.49 -10.36 1.17
C SER A 446 -22.62 -11.21 1.76
N ALA A 447 -23.74 -10.57 2.07
CA ALA A 447 -24.95 -11.27 2.49
C ALA A 447 -25.31 -12.41 1.51
N GLY A 448 -25.48 -13.63 2.03
CA GLY A 448 -25.92 -14.77 1.24
C GLY A 448 -27.33 -14.50 0.69
N GLN A 449 -27.52 -14.58 -0.63
CA GLN A 449 -28.88 -14.56 -1.17
C GLN A 449 -29.61 -15.84 -0.73
N GLN A 450 -30.72 -15.69 0.00
CA GLN A 450 -31.62 -16.80 0.36
C GLN A 450 -32.34 -17.40 -0.84
#